data_AF-A0A5N9GEA9-F1
#
_entry.id   AF-A0A5N9GEA9-F1
#
_cell.length_a   1.000
_cell.length_b   1.000
_cell.length_c   1.000
_cell.angle_alpha   90.00
_cell.angle_beta   90.00
_cell.angle_gamma   90.00
#
_symmetry.space_group_name_H-M   'P 1'
#
loop_
_entity.id
_entity.type
_entity.pdbx_description
1 polymer ?
#
loop_
_entity_poly.entity_id
_entity_poly.type
_entity_poly.pdbx_seq_one_letter_code
_entity_poly.pdbx_strand_id
1 'polypeptide(L)'
;MYPPTTNPTIDLNSAYEACRIITKREAKNFYYAFLTLPAAKRRAIYAAYAFCRHCDDSVDEGTSTHAKLTALSELQTSLNNAYSGGASSSVYVALADVARNYEIPQEYFQEVILGVEIDLVKDRFQNFEELREY
;
A
#
# COMPACT_ATOMS: atom_id res chain seq x y z
N MET A 1 29.78 -1.31 27.23
CA MET A 1 29.82 -1.73 25.82
C MET A 1 28.45 -2.33 25.52
N TYR A 2 27.52 -1.53 25.00
CA TYR A 2 26.18 -2.00 24.65
C TYR A 2 26.29 -2.89 23.40
N PRO A 3 25.55 -4.02 23.32
CA PRO A 3 25.51 -4.80 22.09
C PRO A 3 24.89 -3.96 20.97
N PRO A 4 25.27 -4.16 19.70
CA PRO A 4 24.60 -3.52 18.58
C PRO A 4 23.14 -3.96 18.59
N THR A 5 22.22 -2.99 18.66
CA THR A 5 20.80 -3.20 18.40
C THR A 5 20.67 -3.73 16.98
N THR A 6 20.53 -5.05 16.84
CA THR A 6 20.11 -5.68 15.58
C THR A 6 18.71 -5.16 15.30
N ASN A 7 18.62 -4.13 14.47
CA ASN A 7 17.36 -3.70 13.89
C ASN A 7 16.82 -4.93 13.14
N PRO A 8 15.72 -5.57 13.57
CA PRO A 8 15.26 -6.79 12.91
C PRO A 8 14.78 -6.38 11.52
N THR A 9 15.61 -6.62 10.52
CA THR A 9 15.22 -6.48 9.12
C THR A 9 14.03 -7.40 8.89
N ILE A 10 12.89 -6.84 8.49
CA ILE A 10 11.68 -7.62 8.21
C ILE A 10 12.01 -8.63 7.11
N ASP A 11 11.81 -9.91 7.40
CA ASP A 11 12.00 -10.99 6.42
C ASP A 11 10.99 -10.86 5.28
N LEU A 12 11.47 -11.01 4.03
CA LEU A 12 10.66 -10.80 2.84
C LEU A 12 9.51 -11.81 2.73
N ASN A 13 9.71 -13.07 3.11
CA ASN A 13 8.62 -14.05 3.06
C ASN A 13 7.53 -13.74 4.10
N SER A 14 7.94 -13.30 5.28
CA SER A 14 7.03 -12.83 6.33
C SER A 14 6.25 -11.59 5.87
N ALA A 15 6.90 -10.67 5.16
CA ALA A 15 6.26 -9.50 4.55
C ALA A 15 5.18 -9.89 3.52
N TYR A 16 5.48 -10.83 2.62
CA TYR A 16 4.52 -11.34 1.66
C TYR A 16 3.37 -12.11 2.31
N GLU A 17 3.62 -12.87 3.38
CA GLU A 17 2.56 -13.58 4.11
C GLU A 17 1.64 -12.59 4.83
N ALA A 18 2.17 -11.52 5.41
CA ALA A 18 1.35 -10.44 5.96
C ALA A 18 0.42 -9.83 4.90
N CYS A 19 0.95 -9.54 3.71
CA CYS A 19 0.16 -9.03 2.58
C CYS A 19 -0.93 -10.03 2.13
N ARG A 20 -0.60 -11.33 2.10
CA ARG A 20 -1.57 -12.40 1.79
C ARG A 20 -2.69 -12.45 2.83
N ILE A 21 -2.37 -12.34 4.11
CA ILE A 21 -3.37 -12.37 5.20
C ILE A 21 -4.33 -11.18 5.07
N ILE A 22 -3.81 -9.97 4.88
CA ILE A 22 -4.61 -8.76 4.65
C ILE A 22 -5.52 -8.97 3.43
N THR A 23 -4.94 -9.35 2.29
CA THR A 23 -5.70 -9.54 1.05
C THR A 23 -6.78 -10.62 1.19
N LYS A 24 -6.49 -11.74 1.86
CA LYS A 24 -7.47 -12.80 2.09
C LYS A 24 -8.64 -12.32 2.96
N ARG A 25 -8.38 -11.48 3.96
CA ARG A 25 -9.39 -10.96 4.88
C ARG A 25 -10.31 -9.95 4.20
N GLU A 26 -9.73 -9.05 3.42
CA GLU A 26 -10.43 -7.88 2.86
C GLU A 26 -10.95 -8.10 1.43
N ALA A 27 -10.19 -8.78 0.58
CA ALA A 27 -10.52 -8.98 -0.83
C ALA A 27 -11.45 -10.18 -1.06
N LYS A 28 -12.49 -10.40 -0.25
CA LYS A 28 -13.28 -11.66 -0.24
C LYS A 28 -13.78 -12.11 -1.63
N ASN A 29 -14.17 -11.16 -2.48
CA ASN A 29 -14.64 -11.44 -3.85
C ASN A 29 -13.48 -11.64 -4.86
N PHE A 30 -12.38 -10.92 -4.70
CA PHE A 30 -11.25 -10.95 -5.63
C PHE A 30 -10.20 -12.01 -5.30
N TYR A 31 -10.10 -12.41 -4.03
CA TYR A 31 -9.09 -13.34 -3.54
C TYR A 31 -9.11 -14.67 -4.32
N TYR A 32 -10.31 -15.19 -4.61
CA TYR A 32 -10.46 -16.41 -5.38
C TYR A 32 -10.03 -16.26 -6.85
N ALA A 33 -10.23 -15.09 -7.45
CA ALA A 33 -9.72 -14.81 -8.79
C ALA A 33 -8.19 -14.82 -8.80
N PHE A 34 -7.54 -14.25 -7.77
CA PHE A 34 -6.08 -14.24 -7.65
C PHE A 34 -5.48 -15.65 -7.52
N LEU A 35 -6.23 -16.62 -6.99
CA LEU A 35 -5.77 -18.02 -6.91
C LEU A 35 -5.53 -18.68 -8.28
N THR A 36 -6.03 -18.09 -9.36
CA THR A 36 -5.77 -18.59 -10.73
C THR A 36 -4.42 -18.13 -11.28
N LEU A 37 -3.79 -17.12 -10.67
CA LEU A 37 -2.52 -16.57 -11.13
C LEU A 37 -1.32 -17.47 -10.76
N PRO A 38 -0.24 -17.48 -11.56
CA PRO A 38 1.04 -18.07 -11.17
C PRO A 38 1.53 -17.52 -9.83
N ALA A 39 2.23 -18.34 -9.05
CA ALA A 39 2.59 -18.02 -7.66
C ALA A 39 3.31 -16.67 -7.48
N ALA A 40 4.24 -16.32 -8.36
CA ALA A 40 4.96 -15.05 -8.31
C ALA A 40 4.03 -13.84 -8.54
N LYS A 41 3.18 -13.89 -9.57
CA LYS A 41 2.20 -12.83 -9.86
C LYS A 41 1.15 -12.72 -8.76
N ARG A 42 0.76 -13.85 -8.17
CA ARG A 42 -0.17 -13.89 -7.04
C ARG A 42 0.40 -13.20 -5.80
N ARG A 43 1.67 -13.43 -5.47
CA ARG A 43 2.36 -12.71 -4.39
C ARG A 43 2.42 -11.21 -4.67
N ALA A 44 2.71 -10.84 -5.91
CA ALA A 44 2.77 -9.44 -6.31
C ALA A 44 1.42 -8.73 -6.13
N ILE A 45 0.32 -9.34 -6.58
CA ILE A 45 -1.00 -8.72 -6.44
C ILE A 45 -1.47 -8.65 -4.99
N TYR A 46 -1.07 -9.59 -4.13
CA TYR A 46 -1.33 -9.49 -2.69
C TYR A 46 -0.62 -8.29 -2.06
N ALA A 47 0.62 -8.02 -2.43
CA ALA A 47 1.35 -6.85 -1.93
C ALA A 47 0.71 -5.55 -2.40
N ALA A 48 0.37 -5.45 -3.69
CA ALA A 48 -0.31 -4.29 -4.25
C ALA A 48 -1.68 -4.05 -3.58
N TYR A 49 -2.50 -5.10 -3.44
CA TYR A 49 -3.79 -4.99 -2.78
C TYR A 49 -3.67 -4.61 -1.31
N ALA A 50 -2.73 -5.22 -0.58
CA ALA A 50 -2.49 -4.88 0.82
C ALA A 50 -2.03 -3.42 0.99
N PHE A 51 -1.28 -2.88 0.03
CA PHE A 51 -0.91 -1.47 0.02
C PHE A 51 -2.14 -0.56 -0.18
N CYS A 52 -2.99 -0.82 -1.18
CA CYS A 52 -4.23 -0.05 -1.37
C CYS A 52 -5.08 -0.04 -0.10
N ARG A 53 -5.29 -1.22 0.50
CA ARG A 53 -6.05 -1.34 1.76
C ARG A 53 -5.39 -0.59 2.92
N HIS A 54 -4.07 -0.63 3.01
CA HIS A 54 -3.33 0.10 4.03
C HIS A 54 -3.51 1.61 3.89
N CYS A 55 -3.57 2.14 2.67
CA CYS A 55 -3.87 3.55 2.43
C CYS A 55 -5.27 3.93 2.92
N ASP A 56 -6.30 3.15 2.56
CA ASP A 56 -7.68 3.38 3.00
C ASP A 56 -7.79 3.36 4.54
N ASP A 57 -7.28 2.29 5.17
CA ASP A 57 -7.35 2.11 6.62
C ASP A 57 -6.65 3.28 7.36
N SER A 58 -5.52 3.76 6.82
CA SER A 58 -4.72 4.83 7.46
C SER A 58 -5.46 6.17 7.51
N VAL A 59 -6.32 6.47 6.53
CA VAL A 59 -7.12 7.70 6.53
C VAL A 59 -8.47 7.52 7.25
N ASP A 60 -9.03 6.32 7.26
CA ASP A 60 -10.29 6.01 7.91
C ASP A 60 -10.18 6.01 9.45
N GLU A 61 -9.01 5.68 10.00
CA GLU A 61 -8.74 5.76 11.45
C GLU A 61 -8.69 7.20 11.97
N GLY A 62 -8.41 8.18 11.11
CA GLY A 62 -8.31 9.59 11.47
C GLY A 62 -9.69 10.26 11.62
N THR A 63 -10.02 10.73 12.84
CA THR A 63 -11.31 11.40 13.09
C THR A 63 -11.34 12.89 12.75
N SER A 64 -10.18 13.53 12.58
CA SER A 64 -10.05 14.94 12.23
C SER A 64 -9.36 15.13 10.89
N THR A 65 -9.68 16.18 10.14
CA THR A 65 -9.01 16.53 8.89
C THR A 65 -7.49 16.60 9.05
N HIS A 66 -7.00 17.16 10.16
CA HIS A 66 -5.57 17.22 10.43
C HIS A 66 -4.94 15.83 10.58
N ALA A 67 -5.57 14.92 11.32
CA ALA A 67 -5.07 13.55 11.46
C ALA A 67 -5.00 12.83 10.11
N LYS A 68 -6.01 13.00 9.25
CA LYS A 68 -6.04 12.41 7.91
C LYS A 68 -4.93 12.96 7.00
N LEU A 69 -4.70 14.28 7.01
CA LEU A 69 -3.61 14.90 6.25
C LEU A 69 -2.23 14.43 6.74
N THR A 70 -2.05 14.25 8.05
CA THR A 70 -0.83 13.67 8.62
C THR A 70 -0.63 12.23 8.13
N ALA A 71 -1.68 11.40 8.15
CA ALA A 71 -1.61 10.02 7.64
C ALA A 71 -1.22 9.97 6.15
N LEU A 72 -1.79 10.84 5.31
CA LEU A 72 -1.40 10.95 3.90
C LEU A 72 0.08 11.31 3.73
N SER A 73 0.59 12.27 4.50
CA SER A 73 2.00 12.66 4.48
C SER A 73 2.92 11.50 4.92
N GLU A 74 2.49 10.70 5.89
CA GLU A 74 3.23 9.52 6.36
C GLU A 74 3.24 8.40 5.31
N LEU A 75 2.13 8.17 4.61
CA LEU A 75 2.05 7.23 3.49
C LEU A 75 3.01 7.63 2.37
N GLN A 76 3.03 8.90 1.96
CA GLN A 76 3.94 9.40 0.93
C GLN A 76 5.42 9.23 1.34
N THR A 77 5.74 9.58 2.59
CA THR A 77 7.10 9.41 3.13
C THR A 77 7.52 7.94 3.15
N SER A 78 6.62 7.04 3.58
CA SER A 78 6.89 5.62 3.64
C SER A 78 7.05 4.99 2.25
N LEU A 79 6.27 5.44 1.26
CA LEU A 79 6.42 5.04 -0.13
C LEU A 79 7.79 5.48 -0.70
N ASN A 80 8.19 6.73 -0.49
CA ASN A 80 9.51 7.23 -0.90
C ASN A 80 10.65 6.40 -0.27
N ASN A 81 10.53 6.09 1.02
CA ASN A 81 11.49 5.25 1.73
C ASN A 81 11.52 3.83 1.13
N ALA A 82 10.37 3.25 0.79
CA ALA A 82 10.29 1.93 0.19
C ALA A 82 11.06 1.85 -1.14
N TYR A 83 10.88 2.84 -2.02
CA TYR A 83 11.61 2.94 -3.29
C TYR A 83 13.11 3.24 -3.11
N SER A 84 13.48 3.92 -2.03
CA SER A 84 14.87 4.21 -1.69
C SER A 84 15.58 3.10 -0.90
N GLY A 85 14.89 1.98 -0.60
CA GLY A 85 15.45 0.84 0.12
C GLY A 85 15.36 0.91 1.65
N GLY A 86 14.63 1.88 2.20
CA GLY A 86 14.39 2.10 3.63
C GLY A 86 13.01 1.64 4.12
N ALA A 87 12.38 0.64 3.48
CA ALA A 87 11.06 0.15 3.88
C ALA A 87 11.06 -0.36 5.33
N SER A 88 10.11 0.11 6.14
CA SER A 88 10.05 -0.14 7.59
C SER A 88 8.85 -0.99 8.04
N SER A 89 7.91 -1.30 7.15
CA SER A 89 6.74 -2.15 7.44
C SER A 89 6.63 -3.32 6.46
N SER A 90 5.96 -4.40 6.87
CA SER A 90 5.76 -5.59 6.04
C SER A 90 5.11 -5.27 4.68
N VAL A 91 4.15 -4.35 4.65
CA VAL A 91 3.49 -3.94 3.39
C VAL A 91 4.50 -3.24 2.47
N TYR A 92 5.24 -2.26 2.98
CA TYR A 92 6.23 -1.53 2.19
C TYR A 92 7.42 -2.39 1.76
N VAL A 93 7.84 -3.37 2.57
CA VAL A 93 8.92 -4.31 2.22
C VAL A 93 8.51 -5.20 1.06
N ALA A 94 7.30 -5.78 1.10
CA ALA A 94 6.79 -6.57 -0.01
C ALA A 94 6.55 -5.71 -1.25
N LEU A 95 5.99 -4.50 -1.08
CA LEU A 95 5.76 -3.55 -2.16
C LEU A 95 7.05 -3.16 -2.89
N ALA A 96 8.11 -2.84 -2.14
CA ALA A 96 9.41 -2.48 -2.71
C ALA A 96 10.03 -3.62 -3.53
N ASP A 97 9.92 -4.86 -3.05
CA ASP A 97 10.38 -6.04 -3.79
C ASP A 97 9.58 -6.24 -5.09
N VAL A 98 8.25 -6.09 -5.03
CA VAL A 98 7.38 -6.17 -6.22
C VAL A 98 7.70 -5.06 -7.21
N ALA A 99 7.80 -3.82 -6.75
CA ALA A 99 8.10 -2.68 -7.61
C ALA A 99 9.41 -2.88 -8.36
N ARG A 100 10.44 -3.39 -7.69
CA ARG A 100 11.74 -3.68 -8.31
C ARG A 100 11.66 -4.84 -9.30
N ASN A 101 11.01 -5.94 -8.94
CA ASN A 101 10.97 -7.16 -9.76
C ASN A 101 10.09 -7.01 -11.02
N TYR A 102 9.12 -6.09 -11.00
CA TYR A 102 8.21 -5.82 -12.11
C TYR A 102 8.42 -4.44 -12.74
N GLU A 103 9.48 -3.72 -12.33
CA GLU A 103 9.82 -2.38 -12.81
C GLU A 103 8.63 -1.41 -12.75
N ILE A 104 7.87 -1.46 -11.65
CA ILE A 104 6.68 -0.62 -11.46
C ILE A 104 7.16 0.79 -11.10
N PRO A 105 6.78 1.81 -11.89
CA PRO A 105 7.04 3.21 -11.55
C PRO A 105 6.37 3.60 -10.23
N GLN A 106 7.04 4.45 -9.44
CA GLN A 106 6.53 4.90 -8.14
C GLN A 106 5.22 5.68 -8.29
N GLU A 107 5.07 6.38 -9.40
CA GLU A 107 3.95 7.23 -9.76
C GLU A 107 2.61 6.49 -9.65
N TYR A 108 2.56 5.21 -10.04
CA TYR A 108 1.32 4.42 -9.93
C TYR A 108 0.87 4.19 -8.49
N PHE A 109 1.79 4.09 -7.53
CA PHE A 109 1.41 4.00 -6.11
C PHE A 109 1.16 5.36 -5.49
N GLN A 110 1.74 6.43 -6.04
CA GLN A 110 1.39 7.81 -5.66
C GLN A 110 -0.03 8.15 -6.11
N GLU A 111 -0.45 7.70 -7.30
CA GLU A 111 -1.82 7.83 -7.81
C GLU A 111 -2.83 7.14 -6.88
N VAL A 112 -2.49 5.99 -6.29
CA VAL A 112 -3.33 5.34 -5.28
C VAL A 112 -3.51 6.23 -4.05
N ILE A 113 -2.43 6.80 -3.50
CA ILE A 113 -2.51 7.72 -2.34
C ILE A 113 -3.33 8.97 -2.69
N LEU A 114 -3.16 9.49 -3.92
CA LEU A 114 -3.91 10.65 -4.40
C LEU A 114 -5.42 10.34 -4.52
N GLY A 115 -5.79 9.15 -5.00
CA GLY A 115 -7.19 8.71 -5.05
C GLY A 115 -7.82 8.73 -3.65
N VAL A 116 -7.12 8.20 -2.65
CA VAL A 116 -7.56 8.23 -1.25
C VAL A 116 -7.67 9.67 -0.72
N GLU A 117 -6.78 10.58 -1.12
CA GLU A 117 -6.88 12.00 -0.76
C GLU A 117 -8.13 12.67 -1.37
N ILE A 118 -8.44 12.39 -2.64
CA ILE A 118 -9.61 12.95 -3.33
C ILE A 118 -10.90 12.53 -2.62
N ASP A 119 -10.99 11.27 -2.17
CA ASP A 119 -12.12 10.74 -1.41
C ASP A 119 -12.40 11.47 -0.10
N LEU A 120 -11.38 12.09 0.50
CA LEU A 120 -11.56 12.86 1.73
C LEU A 120 -12.15 14.25 1.53
N VAL A 121 -12.04 14.79 0.31
CA VAL A 121 -12.36 16.19 0.01
C VAL A 121 -13.63 16.31 -0.84
N LYS A 122 -13.96 15.29 -1.64
CA LYS A 122 -15.03 15.37 -2.64
C LYS A 122 -16.15 14.38 -2.40
N ASP A 123 -17.28 14.89 -1.91
CA ASP A 123 -18.51 14.10 -1.75
C ASP A 123 -19.36 14.07 -3.05
N ARG A 124 -19.06 14.93 -4.03
CA ARG A 124 -19.81 15.07 -5.28
C ARG A 124 -18.96 15.63 -6.43
N PHE A 125 -18.90 14.89 -7.54
CA PHE A 125 -18.34 15.33 -8.81
C PHE A 125 -19.35 16.16 -9.61
N GLN A 126 -18.88 17.20 -10.30
CA GLN A 126 -19.70 18.14 -11.07
C GLN A 126 -20.09 17.60 -12.44
N ASN A 127 -19.22 16.81 -13.07
CA ASN A 127 -19.43 16.25 -14.40
C ASN A 127 -18.78 14.86 -14.53
N PHE A 128 -19.00 14.24 -15.69
CA PHE A 128 -18.46 12.90 -15.97
C PHE A 128 -16.94 12.91 -16.18
N GLU A 129 -16.35 13.99 -16.69
CA GLU A 129 -14.89 14.06 -16.85
C GLU A 129 -14.17 13.98 -15.51
N GLU A 130 -14.67 14.70 -14.50
CA GLU A 130 -14.15 14.69 -13.12
C GLU A 130 -14.30 13.32 -12.47
N LEU A 131 -15.41 12.62 -12.71
CA LEU A 131 -15.63 11.25 -12.23
C LEU A 131 -14.72 10.22 -12.91
N ARG A 132 -14.29 10.46 -14.16
CA ARG A 132 -13.42 9.55 -14.91
C ARG A 132 -11.95 9.69 -14.51
N GLU A 133 -11.55 10.89 -14.09
CA GLU A 133 -10.19 11.17 -13.61
C GLU A 133 -9.96 10.65 -12.19
N TYR A 134 -11.02 10.56 -11.40
CA TYR A 134 -11.08 9.83 -10.15
C TYR A 134 -11.16 8.32 -10.40
#